data_AF-C4L349-F1
#
_entry.id   AF-C4L349-F1
#
_cell.length_a   1.000
_cell.length_b   1.000
_cell.length_c   1.000
_cell.angle_alpha   90.00
_cell.angle_beta   90.00
_cell.angle_gamma   90.00
#
_symmetry.space_group_name_H-M   'P 1'
#
loop_
_entity.id
_entity.type
_entity.pdbx_description
1 polymer ?
#
loop_
_entity_poly.entity_id
_entity_poly.type
_entity_poly.pdbx_seq_one_letter_code
_entity_poly.pdbx_strand_id
1 'polypeptide(L)'
;MEKRLSDLSKYELEQEIQALHERKRKAEQMGMVSEIEVVLRRIAIAESYLIDPSSFRPGETYVVNYNDRPFRLKFVNGVMGWGTFEGEMTERAIPLSELSEVKR
;
A
#
# COMPACT_ATOMS: atom_id res chain seq x y z
N MET A 1 -8.62 18.06 15.01
CA MET A 1 -8.18 16.66 15.08
C MET A 1 -8.20 16.16 13.65
N GLU A 2 -7.06 15.79 13.08
CA GLU A 2 -7.00 15.22 11.73
C GLU A 2 -7.73 13.87 11.77
N LYS A 3 -8.70 13.62 10.88
CA LYS A 3 -9.41 12.33 10.84
C LYS A 3 -8.41 11.24 10.45
N ARG A 4 -8.47 10.08 11.10
CA ARG A 4 -7.66 8.92 10.67
C ARG A 4 -8.27 8.34 9.40
N LEU A 5 -7.43 7.79 8.51
CA LEU A 5 -7.90 7.11 7.30
C LEU A 5 -8.91 5.99 7.60
N SER A 6 -8.75 5.30 8.73
CA SER A 6 -9.66 4.25 9.22
C SER A 6 -11.08 4.75 9.52
N ASP A 7 -11.25 6.05 9.74
CA ASP A 7 -12.52 6.65 10.16
C ASP A 7 -13.25 7.31 8.98
N LEU A 8 -12.63 7.30 7.79
CA LEU A 8 -13.19 7.88 6.57
C LEU A 8 -14.15 6.90 5.90
N SER A 9 -15.27 7.42 5.41
CA SER A 9 -16.12 6.68 4.48
C SER A 9 -15.39 6.40 3.16
N LYS A 10 -15.89 5.44 2.37
CA LYS A 10 -15.34 5.15 1.03
C LYS A 10 -15.20 6.40 0.16
N TYR A 11 -16.22 7.25 0.15
CA TYR A 11 -16.20 8.51 -0.61
C TYR A 11 -15.13 9.47 -0.09
N GLU A 12 -15.01 9.63 1.23
CA GLU A 12 -13.95 10.47 1.82
C GLU A 12 -12.55 9.91 1.55
N LEU A 13 -12.36 8.59 1.56
CA LEU A 13 -11.11 7.95 1.16
C LEU A 13 -10.75 8.24 -0.30
N GLU A 14 -11.71 8.12 -1.22
CA GLU A 14 -11.50 8.45 -2.63
C GLU A 14 -11.11 9.91 -2.84
N GLN A 15 -11.73 10.84 -2.10
CA GLN A 15 -11.34 12.26 -2.13
C GLN A 15 -9.94 12.50 -1.57
N GLU A 16 -9.57 11.83 -0.47
CA GLU A 16 -8.21 11.90 0.09
C GLU A 16 -7.17 11.35 -0.89
N ILE A 17 -7.44 10.21 -1.53
CA ILE A 17 -6.56 9.62 -2.56
C ILE A 17 -6.37 10.60 -3.73
N GLN A 18 -7.43 11.24 -4.21
CA GLN A 18 -7.34 12.26 -5.26
C GLN A 18 -6.45 13.45 -4.84
N ALA A 19 -6.62 13.94 -3.62
CA ALA A 19 -5.79 15.02 -3.07
C ALA A 19 -4.31 14.62 -2.96
N LEU A 20 -4.03 13.37 -2.57
CA LEU A 20 -2.67 12.83 -2.52
C LEU A 20 -2.04 12.73 -3.92
N HIS A 21 -2.78 12.28 -4.93
CA HIS A 21 -2.28 12.26 -6.31
C HIS A 21 -1.96 13.67 -6.84
N GLU A 22 -2.78 14.67 -6.51
CA GLU A 22 -2.50 16.07 -6.85
C GLU A 22 -1.21 16.55 -6.20
N ARG A 23 -1.02 16.24 -4.90
CA ARG A 23 0.21 16.57 -4.16
C ARG A 23 1.43 15.89 -4.77
N LYS A 24 1.33 14.62 -5.15
CA LYS A 24 2.39 13.88 -5.85
C LYS A 24 2.80 14.60 -7.13
N ARG A 25 1.82 14.97 -7.97
CA ARG A 25 2.06 15.65 -9.24
C ARG A 25 2.80 16.98 -9.06
N LYS A 26 2.44 17.75 -8.04
CA LYS A 26 3.14 18.99 -7.69
C LYS A 26 4.57 18.72 -7.22
N ALA A 27 4.79 17.71 -6.38
CA ALA A 27 6.12 17.31 -5.92
C ALA A 27 7.01 16.85 -7.09
N GLU A 28 6.45 16.10 -8.05
CA GLU A 28 7.10 15.70 -9.30
C GLU A 28 7.54 16.92 -10.13
N GLN A 29 6.66 17.91 -10.33
CA GLN A 29 6.99 19.15 -11.05
C GLN A 29 8.12 19.96 -10.41
N MET A 30 8.24 19.89 -9.08
CA MET A 30 9.27 20.59 -8.31
C MET A 30 10.54 19.76 -8.10
N GLY A 31 10.60 18.52 -8.59
CA GLY A 31 11.74 17.62 -8.40
C GLY A 31 11.95 17.16 -6.94
N MET A 32 10.90 17.17 -6.12
CA MET A 32 10.97 16.84 -4.69
C MET A 32 10.90 15.34 -4.44
N VAL A 33 11.98 14.61 -4.71
CA VAL A 33 12.03 13.13 -4.67
C VAL A 33 11.57 12.54 -3.32
N SER A 34 12.07 13.07 -2.20
CA SER A 34 11.69 12.58 -0.86
C SER A 34 10.20 12.76 -0.57
N GLU A 35 9.61 13.85 -1.04
CA GLU A 35 8.18 14.13 -0.89
C GLU A 35 7.34 13.16 -1.72
N ILE A 36 7.79 12.83 -2.93
CA ILE A 36 7.11 11.85 -3.80
C ILE A 36 7.04 10.49 -3.09
N GLU A 37 8.14 10.02 -2.50
CA GLU A 37 8.17 8.74 -1.78
C GLU A 37 7.21 8.70 -0.59
N VAL A 38 7.16 9.80 0.19
CA VAL A 38 6.23 9.95 1.31
C VAL A 38 4.78 9.90 0.81
N VAL A 39 4.46 10.62 -0.27
CA VAL A 39 3.10 10.68 -0.81
C VAL A 39 2.68 9.35 -1.42
N LEU A 40 3.55 8.66 -2.16
CA LEU A 40 3.28 7.32 -2.71
C LEU A 40 2.92 6.34 -1.59
N ARG A 41 3.68 6.35 -0.49
CA ARG A 41 3.38 5.49 0.65
C ARG A 41 2.01 5.81 1.28
N ARG A 42 1.63 7.08 1.34
CA ARG A 42 0.30 7.49 1.83
C ARG A 42 -0.82 7.02 0.91
N ILE A 43 -0.62 7.13 -0.41
CA ILE A 43 -1.57 6.65 -1.42
C ILE A 43 -1.81 5.15 -1.24
N ALA A 44 -0.73 4.35 -1.18
CA ALA A 44 -0.83 2.91 -1.00
C ALA A 44 -1.60 2.52 0.27
N ILE A 45 -1.34 3.19 1.41
CA ILE A 45 -2.09 2.93 2.64
C ILE A 45 -3.56 3.30 2.49
N ALA A 46 -3.87 4.45 1.88
CA ALA A 46 -5.25 4.90 1.67
C ALA A 46 -6.03 3.96 0.74
N GLU A 47 -5.43 3.53 -0.37
CA GLU A 47 -6.00 2.55 -1.29
C GLU A 47 -6.24 1.20 -0.61
N SER A 48 -5.38 0.80 0.33
CA SER A 48 -5.54 -0.44 1.07
C SER A 48 -6.79 -0.48 1.97
N TYR A 49 -7.36 0.68 2.34
CA TYR A 49 -8.67 0.73 3.03
C TYR A 49 -9.86 0.43 2.10
N LEU A 50 -9.66 0.45 0.78
CA LEU A 50 -10.68 0.13 -0.23
C LEU A 50 -10.66 -1.35 -0.64
N ILE A 51 -9.75 -2.15 -0.07
CA ILE A 51 -9.52 -3.54 -0.41
C ILE A 51 -10.09 -4.43 0.69
N ASP A 52 -10.73 -5.54 0.31
CA ASP A 52 -11.18 -6.56 1.25
C ASP A 52 -9.97 -7.40 1.75
N PRO A 53 -9.59 -7.31 3.04
CA PRO A 53 -8.47 -8.06 3.58
C PRO A 53 -8.64 -9.59 3.49
N SER A 54 -9.88 -10.08 3.40
CA SER A 54 -10.17 -11.52 3.30
C SER A 54 -9.77 -12.14 1.95
N SER A 55 -9.49 -11.31 0.95
CA SER A 55 -8.94 -11.74 -0.34
C SER A 55 -7.48 -12.20 -0.25
N PHE A 56 -6.78 -11.88 0.85
CA PHE A 56 -5.38 -12.24 1.07
C PHE A 56 -5.24 -13.47 1.96
N ARG A 57 -4.51 -14.46 1.47
CA ARG A 57 -4.36 -15.76 2.14
C ARG A 57 -2.96 -15.88 2.75
N PRO A 58 -2.84 -15.97 4.09
CA PRO A 58 -1.59 -16.29 4.76
C PRO A 58 -0.95 -17.58 4.21
N GLY A 59 0.36 -17.54 3.98
CA GLY A 59 1.15 -18.64 3.43
C GLY A 59 1.37 -18.57 1.92
N GLU A 60 0.53 -17.85 1.17
CA GLU A 60 0.67 -17.64 -0.27
C GLU A 60 1.76 -16.59 -0.60
N THR A 61 2.26 -16.67 -1.83
CA THR A 61 3.21 -15.70 -2.39
C THR A 61 2.48 -14.73 -3.30
N TYR A 62 2.72 -13.44 -3.06
CA TYR A 62 2.24 -12.31 -3.87
C TYR A 62 3.43 -11.61 -4.54
N VAL A 63 3.16 -10.75 -5.51
CA VAL A 63 4.15 -9.84 -6.10
C VAL A 63 3.95 -8.45 -5.50
N VAL A 64 5.05 -7.80 -5.12
CA VAL A 64 5.03 -6.41 -4.66
C VAL A 64 5.15 -5.46 -5.85
N ASN A 65 4.12 -4.65 -6.08
CA ASN A 65 3.94 -3.89 -7.32
C ASN A 65 5.08 -2.91 -7.64
N TYR A 66 5.71 -2.31 -6.63
CA TYR A 66 6.76 -1.30 -6.85
C TYR A 66 8.16 -1.88 -7.16
N ASN A 67 8.36 -3.19 -7.01
CA ASN A 67 9.66 -3.82 -7.29
C ASN A 67 9.59 -5.20 -7.96
N ASP A 68 8.39 -5.69 -8.27
CA ASP A 68 8.12 -6.98 -8.88
C ASP A 68 8.72 -8.19 -8.15
N ARG A 69 9.04 -8.05 -6.85
CA ARG A 69 9.65 -9.14 -6.08
C ARG A 69 8.58 -10.05 -5.45
N PRO A 70 8.82 -11.37 -5.40
CA PRO A 70 7.99 -12.30 -4.64
C PRO A 70 8.01 -11.98 -3.14
N PHE A 71 6.83 -11.93 -2.53
CA PHE A 71 6.63 -11.67 -1.13
C PHE A 71 5.71 -12.73 -0.53
N ARG A 72 6.24 -13.49 0.43
CA ARG A 72 5.49 -14.52 1.13
C ARG A 72 4.69 -13.86 2.26
N LEU A 73 3.38 -13.84 2.12
CA LEU A 73 2.48 -13.29 3.12
C LEU A 73 2.41 -14.24 4.33
N LYS A 74 2.64 -13.72 5.53
CA LYS A 74 2.57 -14.48 6.78
C LYS A 74 1.26 -14.24 7.52
N PHE A 75 0.79 -12.99 7.58
CA PHE A 75 -0.52 -12.64 8.12
C PHE A 75 -0.94 -11.24 7.65
N VAL A 76 -2.22 -10.93 7.81
CA VAL A 76 -2.77 -9.60 7.55
C VAL A 76 -3.14 -8.95 8.89
N ASN A 77 -2.79 -7.67 9.06
CA ASN A 77 -3.18 -6.87 10.22
C ASN A 77 -3.66 -5.48 9.76
N GLY A 78 -4.96 -5.23 9.88
CA GLY A 78 -5.61 -4.06 9.30
C GLY A 78 -5.45 -4.05 7.78
N VAL A 79 -4.89 -2.97 7.26
CA VAL A 79 -4.66 -2.74 5.82
C VAL A 79 -3.24 -3.12 5.35
N MET A 80 -2.52 -3.87 6.18
CA MET A 80 -1.13 -4.25 5.93
C MET A 80 -0.97 -5.78 5.88
N GLY A 81 -0.25 -6.25 4.87
CA GLY A 81 0.28 -7.62 4.80
C GLY A 81 1.68 -7.69 5.41
N TRP A 82 1.85 -8.57 6.40
CA TRP A 82 3.13 -8.83 7.05
C TRP A 82 3.74 -10.11 6.50
N GLY A 83 5.02 -10.10 6.17
CA GLY A 83 5.68 -11.21 5.48
C GLY A 83 7.13 -10.93 5.15
N THR A 84 7.73 -11.76 4.30
CA THR A 84 9.15 -11.65 3.92
C THR A 84 9.31 -11.73 2.41
N PHE A 85 10.29 -11.01 1.85
CA PHE A 85 10.74 -11.26 0.49
C PHE A 85 11.45 -12.61 0.39
N GLU A 86 11.44 -13.21 -0.80
CA GLU A 86 12.20 -14.44 -1.05
C GLU A 86 13.69 -14.24 -0.73
N GLY A 87 14.26 -15.17 0.03
CA GLY A 87 15.65 -15.13 0.49
C GLY A 87 15.95 -14.18 1.65
N GLU A 88 14.96 -13.42 2.14
CA GLU A 88 15.12 -12.52 3.29
C GLU A 88 14.50 -13.11 4.57
N MET A 89 15.16 -12.89 5.71
CA MET A 89 14.62 -13.26 7.03
C MET A 89 13.86 -12.11 7.70
N THR A 90 14.01 -10.88 7.19
CA THR A 90 13.44 -9.68 7.80
C THR A 90 11.98 -9.53 7.40
N GLU A 91 11.10 -9.52 8.39
CA GLU A 91 9.69 -9.25 8.19
C GLU A 91 9.46 -7.78 7.78
N ARG A 92 8.61 -7.57 6.78
CA ARG A 92 8.20 -6.26 6.27
C ARG A 92 6.67 -6.18 6.27
N ALA A 93 6.17 -4.97 6.48
CA ALA A 93 4.76 -4.65 6.32
C ALA A 93 4.58 -3.94 4.98
N ILE A 94 3.76 -4.52 4.10
CA ILE A 94 3.43 -4.01 2.78
C ILE A 94 1.93 -3.63 2.76
N PRO A 95 1.54 -2.45 2.26
CA PRO A 95 0.12 -2.11 2.09
C PRO A 95 -0.55 -3.14 1.18
N LEU A 96 -1.80 -3.55 1.49
CA LEU A 96 -2.50 -4.55 0.68
C LEU A 96 -2.69 -4.12 -0.78
N SER A 97 -2.77 -2.83 -1.07
CA SER A 97 -2.86 -2.30 -2.44
C SER A 97 -1.60 -2.53 -3.27
N GLU A 98 -0.48 -2.82 -2.63
CA GLU A 98 0.81 -3.09 -3.28
C GLU A 98 1.05 -4.59 -3.49
N LEU A 99 0.11 -5.46 -3.11
CA LEU A 99 0.23 -6.91 -3.25
C LEU A 99 -0.70 -7.40 -4.36
N SER A 100 -0.12 -7.99 -5.41
CA SER A 100 -0.85 -8.61 -6.52
C SER A 100 -0.64 -10.12 -6.55
N GLU A 101 -1.65 -10.86 -7.02
CA GLU A 101 -1.46 -12.28 -7.34
C GLU A 101 -0.37 -12.46 -8.39
N VAL A 102 0.41 -13.54 -8.29
CA VAL A 102 1.37 -13.91 -9.32
C VAL A 102 0.58 -14.25 -10.59
N LYS A 103 0.70 -13.43 -11.64
CA LYS A 103 0.12 -13.75 -12.95
C LYS A 103 0.73 -15.06 -13.44
N ARG A 104 -0.12 -16.09 -13.56
CA ARG A 104 0.25 -17.39 -14.15
C ARG A 104 0.33 -17.32 -15.66
#